data_AF-A0A9P2MJM8-F1
#
_entry.id   AF-A0A9P2MJM8-F1
#
_cell.length_a   1.000
_cell.length_b   1.000
_cell.length_c   1.000
_cell.angle_alpha   90.00
_cell.angle_beta   90.00
_cell.angle_gamma   90.00
#
_symmetry.space_group_name_H-M   'P 1'
#
loop_
_entity.id
_entity.type
_entity.pdbx_description
1 polymer ?
#
loop_
_entity_poly.entity_id
_entity_poly.type
_entity_poly.pdbx_seq_one_letter_code
_entity_poly.pdbx_strand_id
1 'polypeptide(L)'
;MNDIYDDSWSEKFIERVELLRKLDTQAITMPLFRERAEQIFTQMSERVIARARKQLGDTDVTAVSFEEAIRYYVVGGSGEPVLDYLVSRVKPFCDQMRISVDAHGVAAFCCAFMMLKGDLRVSYAFFTLLMRPLVSAYRIGDFGRRHGEKGGRPHNPHYQEALQHAVNVIDAHPNCARVFLVNTVVSKLSEKYSDSPSARTVKRWLQAAGIY
;
A
#
# COMPACT_ATOMS: atom_id res chain seq x y z
N MET A 1 -31.40 14.75 -0.54
CA MET A 1 -30.16 15.18 -1.21
C MET A 1 -29.84 14.03 -2.16
N ASN A 2 -29.91 14.23 -3.48
CA ASN A 2 -29.61 13.15 -4.43
C ASN A 2 -28.15 12.74 -4.23
N ASP A 3 -27.89 11.44 -4.20
CA ASP A 3 -26.53 10.91 -4.15
C ASP A 3 -25.77 11.38 -5.40
N ILE A 4 -24.50 11.75 -5.25
CA ILE A 4 -23.63 12.13 -6.37
C ILE A 4 -23.38 10.90 -7.26
N TYR A 5 -23.43 9.70 -6.66
CA TYR A 5 -23.45 8.43 -7.37
C TYR A 5 -24.90 7.95 -7.52
N ASP A 6 -25.64 8.56 -8.44
CA ASP A 6 -27.00 8.13 -8.78
C ASP A 6 -27.01 6.82 -9.61
N ASP A 7 -28.21 6.35 -9.94
CA ASP A 7 -28.44 5.11 -10.70
C ASP A 7 -27.83 5.12 -12.12
N SER A 8 -27.28 6.25 -12.59
CA SER A 8 -26.55 6.32 -13.87
C SER A 8 -25.15 5.70 -13.80
N TRP A 9 -24.60 5.53 -12.59
CA TRP A 9 -23.31 4.89 -12.37
C TRP A 9 -23.47 3.38 -12.17
N SER A 10 -22.60 2.58 -12.79
CA SER A 10 -22.64 1.13 -12.59
C SER A 10 -22.36 0.76 -11.13
N GLU A 11 -23.10 -0.18 -10.56
CA GLU A 11 -22.88 -0.69 -9.20
C GLU A 11 -21.41 -1.10 -8.96
N LYS A 12 -20.81 -1.79 -9.93
CA LYS A 12 -19.40 -2.22 -9.89
C LYS A 12 -18.41 -1.05 -9.77
N PHE A 13 -18.75 0.11 -10.32
CA PHE A 13 -17.93 1.32 -10.17
C PHE A 13 -18.04 1.86 -8.74
N ILE A 14 -19.26 1.95 -8.20
CA ILE A 14 -19.52 2.41 -6.83
C ILE A 14 -18.79 1.50 -5.83
N GLU A 15 -18.86 0.18 -6.00
CA GLU A 15 -18.12 -0.79 -5.19
C GLU A 15 -16.60 -0.54 -5.20
N ARG A 16 -16.03 -0.19 -6.36
CA ARG A 16 -14.61 0.11 -6.49
C ARG A 16 -14.22 1.41 -5.79
N VAL A 17 -15.06 2.44 -5.88
CA VAL A 17 -14.85 3.70 -5.14
C VAL A 17 -14.89 3.44 -3.63
N GLU A 18 -15.85 2.66 -3.15
CA GLU A 18 -15.92 2.28 -1.74
C GLU A 18 -14.72 1.44 -1.29
N LEU A 19 -14.25 0.54 -2.14
CA LEU A 19 -13.02 -0.20 -1.89
C LEU A 19 -11.82 0.77 -1.75
N LEU A 20 -11.66 1.73 -2.67
CA LEU A 20 -10.60 2.74 -2.59
C LEU A 20 -10.68 3.54 -1.30
N ARG A 21 -11.87 3.98 -0.88
CA ARG A 21 -12.08 4.70 0.38
C ARG A 21 -11.65 3.89 1.60
N LYS A 22 -12.04 2.61 1.67
CA LYS A 22 -11.63 1.69 2.76
C LYS A 22 -10.12 1.53 2.80
N LEU A 23 -9.51 1.40 1.62
CA LEU A 23 -8.08 1.25 1.49
C LEU A 23 -7.29 2.49 1.90
N ASP A 24 -7.77 3.69 1.55
CA ASP A 24 -7.21 4.96 2.02
C ASP A 24 -7.33 5.09 3.54
N THR A 25 -8.45 4.63 4.11
CA THR A 25 -8.63 4.62 5.58
C THR A 25 -7.68 3.65 6.27
N GLN A 26 -7.35 2.53 5.64
CA GLN A 26 -6.36 1.58 6.16
C GLN A 26 -4.92 2.04 5.95
N ALA A 27 -4.66 2.88 4.96
CA ALA A 27 -3.32 3.35 4.61
C ALA A 27 -2.59 3.99 5.80
N ILE A 28 -3.31 4.74 6.63
CA ILE A 28 -2.74 5.43 7.81
C ILE A 28 -2.30 4.48 8.93
N THR A 29 -2.82 3.24 8.95
CA THR A 29 -2.44 2.23 9.95
C THR A 29 -1.34 1.30 9.46
N MET A 30 -0.91 1.44 8.20
CA MET A 30 0.12 0.58 7.63
C MET A 30 1.50 0.84 8.23
N PRO A 31 2.35 -0.20 8.37
CA PRO A 31 3.70 -0.07 8.91
C PRO A 31 4.53 1.01 8.22
N LEU A 32 4.47 1.12 6.88
CA LEU A 32 5.17 2.18 6.16
C LEU A 32 4.77 3.58 6.66
N PHE A 33 3.47 3.82 6.85
CA PHE A 33 2.98 5.10 7.31
C PHE A 33 3.36 5.35 8.78
N ARG A 34 3.27 4.32 9.63
CA ARG A 34 3.62 4.41 11.06
C ARG A 34 5.12 4.56 11.32
N GLU A 35 5.95 3.92 10.52
CA GLU A 35 7.40 3.82 10.77
C GLU A 35 8.23 4.81 9.95
N ARG A 36 7.76 5.20 8.75
CA ARG A 36 8.57 5.97 7.79
C ARG A 36 8.03 7.36 7.50
N ALA A 37 6.73 7.62 7.69
CA ALA A 37 6.17 8.93 7.30
C ALA A 37 6.82 10.07 8.08
N GLU A 38 6.97 9.93 9.40
CA GLU A 38 7.65 10.92 10.24
C GLU A 38 9.12 11.09 9.84
N GLN A 39 9.84 9.98 9.61
CA GLN A 39 11.23 10.02 9.17
C GLN A 39 11.39 10.78 7.84
N ILE A 40 10.53 10.49 6.86
CA ILE A 40 10.56 11.15 5.54
C ILE A 40 10.18 12.62 5.71
N PHE A 41 9.15 12.93 6.48
CA PHE A 41 8.71 14.29 6.71
C PHE A 41 9.80 15.15 7.35
N THR A 42 10.44 14.67 8.41
CA THR A 42 11.54 15.38 9.09
C THR A 42 12.70 15.64 8.14
N GLN A 43 13.13 14.65 7.35
CA GLN A 43 14.20 14.86 6.37
C GLN A 43 13.80 15.85 5.26
N MET A 44 12.54 15.84 4.84
CA MET A 44 12.03 16.76 3.84
C MET A 44 11.96 18.20 4.38
N SER A 45 11.44 18.39 5.60
CA SER A 45 11.31 19.70 6.21
C SER A 45 12.67 20.34 6.47
N GLU A 46 13.62 19.59 7.04
CA GLU A 46 15.00 20.05 7.24
C GLU A 46 15.65 20.48 5.92
N ARG A 47 15.47 19.71 4.85
CA ARG A 47 16.01 20.04 3.51
C ARG A 47 15.35 21.28 2.92
N VAL A 48 14.03 21.44 3.07
CA VAL A 48 13.30 22.62 2.57
C VAL A 48 13.78 23.87 3.30
N ILE A 49 13.82 23.84 4.63
CA ILE A 49 14.25 24.96 5.47
C ILE A 49 15.71 25.32 5.20
N ALA A 50 16.62 24.34 5.19
CA ALA A 50 18.04 24.58 4.96
C ALA A 50 18.31 25.17 3.56
N ARG A 51 17.62 24.68 2.52
CA ARG A 51 17.77 25.21 1.16
C ARG A 51 17.16 26.60 1.02
N ALA A 52 16.02 26.86 1.65
CA ALA A 52 15.40 28.18 1.63
C ALA A 52 16.30 29.20 2.32
N ARG A 53 16.82 28.89 3.52
CA ARG A 53 17.76 29.76 4.23
C ARG A 53 19.03 30.06 3.41
N LYS A 54 19.55 29.05 2.69
CA LYS A 54 20.72 29.25 1.81
C LYS A 54 20.42 30.18 0.63
N GLN A 55 19.20 30.13 0.07
CA GLN A 55 18.85 30.87 -1.15
C GLN A 55 18.26 32.26 -0.86
N LEU A 56 17.46 32.37 0.21
CA LEU A 56 16.68 33.56 0.58
C LEU A 56 17.25 34.27 1.80
N GLY A 57 18.27 33.73 2.48
CA GLY A 57 18.74 34.26 3.77
C GLY A 57 17.69 34.10 4.87
N ASP A 58 17.64 35.05 5.80
CA ASP A 58 16.67 35.10 6.90
C ASP A 58 15.39 35.86 6.50
N THR A 59 14.93 35.71 5.24
CA THR A 59 13.70 36.36 4.75
C THR A 59 12.48 35.91 5.54
N ASP A 60 11.67 36.87 5.99
CA ASP A 60 10.47 36.60 6.78
C ASP A 60 9.29 36.12 5.92
N VAL A 61 9.05 34.82 5.96
CA VAL A 61 7.92 34.17 5.27
C VAL A 61 6.60 34.34 6.04
N THR A 62 6.65 34.86 7.28
CA THR A 62 5.44 34.96 8.12
C THR A 62 4.45 36.00 7.63
N ALA A 63 4.91 37.02 6.91
CA ALA A 63 4.09 38.08 6.33
C ALA A 63 3.14 37.59 5.24
N VAL A 64 3.49 36.53 4.50
CA VAL A 64 2.66 36.02 3.41
C VAL A 64 1.53 35.16 3.96
N SER A 65 0.29 35.47 3.56
CA SER A 65 -0.89 34.68 3.96
C SER A 65 -0.98 33.38 3.16
N PHE A 66 -1.65 32.37 3.72
CA PHE A 66 -1.84 31.10 3.02
C PHE A 66 -2.69 31.23 1.75
N GLU A 67 -3.73 32.07 1.80
CA GLU A 67 -4.60 32.36 0.66
C GLU A 67 -3.83 33.01 -0.49
N GLU A 68 -3.03 34.02 -0.17
CA GLU A 68 -2.16 34.70 -1.13
C GLU A 68 -1.16 33.73 -1.76
N ALA A 69 -0.49 32.91 -0.97
CA ALA A 69 0.47 31.93 -1.46
C ALA A 69 -0.16 30.91 -2.40
N ILE A 70 -1.32 30.33 -2.06
CA ILE A 70 -2.02 29.40 -2.95
C ILE A 70 -2.43 30.10 -4.24
N ARG A 71 -3.05 31.28 -4.13
CA ARG A 71 -3.51 32.03 -5.30
C ARG A 71 -2.33 32.29 -6.23
N TYR A 72 -1.20 32.74 -5.69
CA TYR A 72 0.04 32.96 -6.43
C TYR A 72 0.46 31.72 -7.21
N TYR A 73 0.52 30.55 -6.55
CA TYR A 73 0.89 29.30 -7.21
C TYR A 73 -0.10 28.88 -8.30
N VAL A 74 -1.40 28.94 -8.02
CA VAL A 74 -2.45 28.45 -8.92
C VAL A 74 -2.59 29.33 -10.17
N VAL A 75 -2.47 30.66 -10.03
CA VAL A 75 -2.63 31.58 -11.16
C VAL A 75 -1.32 31.86 -11.92
N GLY A 76 -0.20 31.29 -11.48
CA GLY A 76 1.11 31.51 -12.09
C GLY A 76 1.68 32.90 -11.83
N GLY A 77 1.60 33.37 -10.59
CA GLY A 77 2.20 34.62 -10.14
C GLY A 77 3.72 34.68 -10.36
N SER A 78 4.25 35.91 -10.42
CA SER A 78 5.68 36.18 -10.57
C SER A 78 6.07 37.49 -9.87
N GLY A 79 7.31 37.59 -9.38
CA GLY A 79 7.88 38.82 -8.82
C GLY A 79 7.89 38.90 -7.30
N GLU A 80 7.35 37.91 -6.59
CA GLU A 80 7.51 37.77 -5.14
C GLU A 80 8.62 36.74 -4.86
N PRO A 81 9.78 37.14 -4.30
CA PRO A 81 10.96 36.27 -4.23
C PRO A 81 10.77 34.96 -3.47
N VAL A 82 10.00 34.95 -2.37
CA VAL A 82 9.79 33.76 -1.54
C VAL A 82 8.88 32.77 -2.25
N LEU A 83 7.79 33.26 -2.85
CA LEU A 83 6.81 32.47 -3.58
C LEU A 83 7.39 31.99 -4.91
N ASP A 84 8.16 32.81 -5.64
CA ASP A 84 8.90 32.40 -6.83
C ASP A 84 9.88 31.27 -6.51
N TYR A 85 10.61 31.40 -5.40
CA TYR A 85 11.46 30.33 -4.91
C TYR A 85 10.64 29.07 -4.65
N LEU A 86 9.56 29.15 -3.87
CA LEU A 86 8.72 27.99 -3.55
C LEU A 86 8.14 27.32 -4.80
N VAL A 87 7.61 28.10 -5.75
CA VAL A 87 7.11 27.63 -7.06
C VAL A 87 8.21 26.83 -7.77
N SER A 88 9.44 27.36 -7.83
CA SER A 88 10.57 26.68 -8.46
C SER A 88 10.96 25.36 -7.77
N ARG A 89 10.59 25.19 -6.49
CA ARG A 89 10.90 24.00 -5.68
C ARG A 89 9.84 22.91 -5.75
N VAL A 90 8.64 23.19 -6.28
CA VAL A 90 7.54 22.20 -6.33
C VAL A 90 7.93 20.98 -7.16
N LYS A 91 8.42 21.17 -8.38
CA LYS A 91 8.85 20.04 -9.21
C LYS A 91 9.95 19.21 -8.55
N PRO A 92 11.06 19.80 -8.08
CA PRO A 92 12.07 19.06 -7.33
C PRO A 92 11.54 18.31 -6.09
N PHE A 93 10.56 18.89 -5.38
CA PHE A 93 9.93 18.24 -4.23
C PHE A 93 9.16 16.99 -4.67
N CYS A 94 8.31 17.11 -5.69
CA CYS A 94 7.55 15.98 -6.25
C CYS A 94 8.47 14.90 -6.83
N ASP A 95 9.53 15.29 -7.55
CA ASP A 95 10.53 14.35 -8.11
C ASP A 95 11.20 13.54 -6.98
N GLN A 96 11.55 14.20 -5.87
CA GLN A 96 12.14 13.54 -4.70
C GLN A 96 11.17 12.53 -4.05
N MET A 97 9.88 12.84 -4.04
CA MET A 97 8.80 11.97 -3.56
C MET A 97 8.35 10.92 -4.59
N ARG A 98 8.84 11.00 -5.84
CA ARG A 98 8.44 10.17 -6.99
C ARG A 98 6.94 10.23 -7.29
N ILE A 99 6.37 11.43 -7.24
CA ILE A 99 4.95 11.68 -7.51
C ILE A 99 4.78 12.68 -8.67
N SER A 100 3.63 12.65 -9.33
CA SER A 100 3.33 13.58 -10.43
C SER A 100 3.16 15.02 -9.91
N VAL A 101 3.84 15.97 -10.56
CA VAL A 101 3.67 17.41 -10.30
C VAL A 101 2.27 17.86 -10.68
N ASP A 102 1.71 17.36 -11.78
CA ASP A 102 0.39 17.79 -12.26
C ASP A 102 -0.72 17.37 -11.30
N ALA A 103 -0.57 16.20 -10.68
CA ALA A 103 -1.56 15.68 -9.73
C ALA A 103 -1.36 16.21 -8.30
N HIS A 104 -0.11 16.49 -7.89
CA HIS A 104 0.23 16.76 -6.49
C HIS A 104 0.92 18.10 -6.24
N GLY A 105 1.16 18.91 -7.28
CA GLY A 105 1.94 20.14 -7.19
C GLY A 105 1.37 21.15 -6.20
N VAL A 106 0.05 21.33 -6.16
CA VAL A 106 -0.62 22.20 -5.17
C VAL A 106 -0.35 21.71 -3.75
N ALA A 107 -0.51 20.42 -3.49
CA ALA A 107 -0.26 19.86 -2.15
C ALA A 107 1.23 19.94 -1.77
N ALA A 108 2.14 19.75 -2.72
CA ALA A 108 3.58 19.89 -2.50
C ALA A 108 3.96 21.35 -2.21
N PHE A 109 3.39 22.31 -2.94
CA PHE A 109 3.56 23.73 -2.69
C PHE A 109 3.08 24.11 -1.28
N CYS A 110 1.84 23.76 -0.92
CA CYS A 110 1.28 24.03 0.41
C CYS A 110 2.11 23.39 1.53
N CYS A 111 2.56 22.15 1.32
CA CYS A 111 3.41 21.44 2.26
C CYS A 111 4.72 22.20 2.52
N ALA A 112 5.43 22.60 1.45
CA ALA A 112 6.69 23.33 1.54
C ALA A 112 6.51 24.75 2.12
N PHE A 113 5.45 25.46 1.74
CA PHE A 113 5.13 26.78 2.29
C PHE A 113 4.91 26.71 3.81
N MET A 114 4.12 25.75 4.29
CA MET A 114 3.87 25.59 5.72
C MET A 114 5.11 25.11 6.49
N MET A 115 6.02 24.35 5.85
CA MET A 115 7.35 24.06 6.44
C MET A 115 8.15 25.35 6.66
N LEU A 116 8.15 26.26 5.68
CA LEU A 116 8.87 27.53 5.79
C LEU A 116 8.24 28.50 6.80
N LYS A 117 6.91 28.50 6.94
CA LYS A 117 6.23 29.24 8.02
C LYS A 117 6.46 28.65 9.42
N GLY A 118 7.06 27.46 9.52
CA GLY A 118 7.26 26.75 10.79
C GLY A 118 6.01 26.03 11.32
N ASP A 119 4.90 26.02 10.58
CA ASP A 119 3.70 25.29 10.95
C ASP A 119 3.77 23.84 10.44
N LEU A 120 4.60 23.06 11.13
CA LEU A 120 4.88 21.67 10.77
C LEU A 120 3.63 20.78 10.88
N ARG A 121 2.68 21.12 11.77
CA ARG A 121 1.45 20.33 11.94
C ARG A 121 0.55 20.44 10.71
N VAL A 122 0.33 21.66 10.21
CA VAL A 122 -0.45 21.85 8.98
C VAL A 122 0.32 21.32 7.77
N SER A 123 1.64 21.51 7.73
CA SER A 123 2.47 20.93 6.68
C SER A 123 2.34 19.40 6.60
N TYR A 124 2.30 18.71 7.75
CA TYR A 124 2.15 17.25 7.82
C TYR A 124 0.82 16.76 7.25
N ALA A 125 -0.25 17.56 7.38
CA ALA A 125 -1.54 17.24 6.78
C ALA A 125 -1.46 17.20 5.25
N PHE A 126 -0.76 18.16 4.63
CA PHE A 126 -0.49 18.12 3.19
C PHE A 126 0.44 16.97 2.82
N PHE A 127 1.49 16.74 3.60
CA PHE A 127 2.42 15.64 3.38
C PHE A 127 1.72 14.27 3.35
N THR A 128 0.71 14.08 4.21
CA THR A 128 -0.10 12.85 4.22
C THR A 128 -0.79 12.58 2.88
N LEU A 129 -1.23 13.63 2.17
CA LEU A 129 -1.79 13.50 0.81
C LEU A 129 -0.71 13.03 -0.19
N LEU A 130 0.50 13.57 -0.07
CA LEU A 130 1.65 13.23 -0.91
C LEU A 130 2.16 11.79 -0.68
N MET A 131 1.88 11.22 0.50
CA MET A 131 2.22 9.84 0.84
C MET A 131 1.29 8.79 0.24
N ARG A 132 0.09 9.16 -0.23
CA ARG A 132 -0.90 8.18 -0.75
C ARG A 132 -0.38 7.32 -1.91
N PRO A 133 0.33 7.87 -2.92
CA PRO A 133 0.91 7.06 -3.98
C PRO A 133 1.99 6.09 -3.47
N LEU A 134 2.80 6.52 -2.49
CA LEU A 134 3.84 5.69 -1.88
C LEU A 134 3.24 4.52 -1.10
N VAL A 135 2.18 4.76 -0.33
CA VAL A 135 1.45 3.68 0.35
C VAL A 135 0.80 2.73 -0.65
N SER A 136 0.24 3.27 -1.73
CA SER A 136 -0.33 2.44 -2.81
C SER A 136 0.73 1.56 -3.48
N ALA A 137 1.93 2.09 -3.74
CA ALA A 137 3.05 1.32 -4.27
C ALA A 137 3.52 0.22 -3.30
N TYR A 138 3.61 0.53 -2.01
CA TYR A 138 3.91 -0.48 -0.98
C TYR A 138 2.86 -1.60 -0.97
N ARG A 139 1.59 -1.23 -1.14
CA ARG A 139 0.48 -2.17 -1.23
C ARG A 139 0.53 -3.05 -2.46
N ILE A 140 1.07 -2.59 -3.59
CA ILE A 140 1.27 -3.44 -4.78
C ILE A 140 2.26 -4.58 -4.46
N GLY A 141 3.34 -4.29 -3.74
CA GLY A 141 4.31 -5.30 -3.29
C GLY A 141 3.69 -6.30 -2.30
N ASP A 142 2.90 -5.81 -1.35
CA ASP A 142 2.18 -6.66 -0.40
C ASP A 142 1.04 -7.45 -1.05
N PHE A 143 0.33 -6.87 -2.03
CA PHE A 143 -0.64 -7.59 -2.86
C PHE A 143 0.06 -8.68 -3.65
N GLY A 144 1.22 -8.42 -4.24
CA GLY A 144 2.03 -9.42 -4.94
C GLY A 144 2.48 -10.57 -4.05
N ARG A 145 2.83 -10.32 -2.77
CA ARG A 145 3.12 -11.39 -1.80
C ARG A 145 1.86 -12.14 -1.38
N ARG A 146 0.79 -11.44 -1.01
CA ARG A 146 -0.49 -12.04 -0.58
C ARG A 146 -1.24 -12.74 -1.71
N HIS A 147 -1.07 -12.30 -2.96
CA HIS A 147 -1.56 -12.97 -4.17
C HIS A 147 -0.55 -13.99 -4.69
N GLY A 148 0.74 -13.87 -4.43
CA GLY A 148 1.67 -15.00 -4.60
C GLY A 148 1.28 -16.17 -3.69
N GLU A 149 0.81 -15.87 -2.49
CA GLU A 149 0.22 -16.82 -1.54
C GLU A 149 -1.19 -17.30 -1.95
N LYS A 150 -1.94 -16.53 -2.75
CA LYS A 150 -3.35 -16.85 -3.14
C LYS A 150 -3.60 -17.12 -4.63
N GLY A 151 -2.59 -17.02 -5.49
CA GLY A 151 -2.75 -16.89 -6.94
C GLY A 151 -1.57 -17.38 -7.78
N GLY A 152 -0.58 -18.02 -7.17
CA GLY A 152 0.22 -19.03 -7.88
C GLY A 152 -0.56 -20.35 -7.94
N ARG A 153 -0.32 -21.18 -8.96
CA ARG A 153 -0.76 -22.60 -8.97
C ARG A 153 -0.45 -23.16 -7.57
N PRO A 154 -1.43 -23.70 -6.82
CA PRO A 154 -1.23 -23.97 -5.40
C PRO A 154 0.08 -24.72 -5.20
N HIS A 155 0.91 -24.28 -4.26
CA HIS A 155 2.06 -25.09 -3.84
C HIS A 155 1.48 -26.34 -3.18
N ASN A 156 1.24 -27.39 -3.98
CA ASN A 156 0.52 -28.63 -3.65
C ASN A 156 -1.02 -28.49 -3.63
N PRO A 157 -1.70 -28.51 -4.81
CA PRO A 157 -3.15 -28.30 -4.92
C PRO A 157 -3.98 -29.32 -4.12
N HIS A 158 -3.44 -30.52 -3.95
CA HIS A 158 -4.13 -31.64 -3.30
C HIS A 158 -3.73 -31.83 -1.84
N TYR A 159 -2.94 -30.91 -1.26
CA TYR A 159 -2.40 -31.04 0.10
C TYR A 159 -3.50 -31.12 1.15
N GLN A 160 -4.41 -30.15 1.18
CA GLN A 160 -5.48 -30.08 2.19
C GLN A 160 -6.46 -31.27 2.06
N GLU A 161 -6.80 -31.65 0.84
CA GLU A 161 -7.67 -32.80 0.57
C GLU A 161 -6.99 -34.12 0.97
N ALA A 162 -5.68 -34.26 0.76
CA ALA A 162 -4.92 -35.41 1.23
C ALA A 162 -4.95 -35.54 2.76
N LEU A 163 -4.81 -34.43 3.51
CA LEU A 163 -4.90 -34.45 4.97
C LEU A 163 -6.29 -34.87 5.45
N GLN A 164 -7.35 -34.33 4.83
CA GLN A 164 -8.72 -34.68 5.19
C GLN A 164 -9.01 -36.16 4.95
N HIS A 165 -8.55 -36.71 3.82
CA HIS A 165 -8.69 -38.14 3.57
C HIS A 165 -7.92 -39.00 4.58
N ALA A 166 -6.74 -38.55 5.01
CA ALA A 166 -5.96 -39.26 6.02
C ALA A 166 -6.68 -39.31 7.38
N VAL A 167 -7.24 -38.18 7.82
CA VAL A 167 -8.04 -38.11 9.06
C VAL A 167 -9.23 -39.08 8.97
N ASN A 168 -9.99 -39.04 7.87
CA ASN A 168 -11.14 -39.93 7.70
C ASN A 168 -10.75 -41.42 7.70
N VAL A 169 -9.55 -41.77 7.21
CA VAL A 169 -9.04 -43.16 7.22
C VAL A 169 -8.60 -43.57 8.63
N ILE A 170 -7.98 -42.67 9.39
CA ILE A 170 -7.61 -42.92 10.79
C ILE A 170 -8.85 -43.07 11.66
N ASP A 171 -9.86 -42.22 11.48
CA ASP A 171 -11.13 -42.31 12.22
C ASP A 171 -11.87 -43.62 11.94
N ALA A 172 -11.85 -44.08 10.68
CA ALA A 172 -12.42 -45.38 10.31
C ALA A 172 -11.57 -46.57 10.77
N HIS A 173 -10.25 -46.40 10.85
CA HIS A 173 -9.28 -47.44 11.18
C HIS A 173 -8.18 -46.92 12.14
N PRO A 174 -8.48 -46.83 13.45
CA PRO A 174 -7.60 -46.15 14.44
C PRO A 174 -6.18 -46.73 14.59
N ASN A 175 -5.93 -47.94 14.07
CA ASN A 175 -4.65 -48.63 14.13
C ASN A 175 -4.12 -49.03 12.73
N CYS A 176 -4.52 -48.32 11.68
CA CYS A 176 -4.07 -48.66 10.33
C CYS A 176 -2.55 -48.49 10.16
N ALA A 177 -1.93 -49.37 9.37
CA ALA A 177 -0.52 -49.27 9.06
C ALA A 177 -0.24 -47.99 8.25
N ARG A 178 0.86 -47.29 8.54
CA ARG A 178 1.25 -46.05 7.84
C ARG A 178 1.31 -46.18 6.31
N VAL A 179 1.70 -47.36 5.81
CA VAL A 179 1.73 -47.66 4.37
C VAL A 179 0.31 -47.76 3.80
N PHE A 180 -0.62 -48.37 4.54
CA PHE A 180 -2.03 -48.46 4.17
C PHE A 180 -2.69 -47.07 4.12
N LEU A 181 -2.39 -46.21 5.10
CA LEU A 181 -2.87 -44.83 5.13
C LEU A 181 -2.46 -44.05 3.86
N VAL A 182 -1.17 -44.04 3.53
CA VAL A 182 -0.65 -43.33 2.35
C VAL A 182 -1.25 -43.87 1.06
N ASN A 183 -1.32 -45.19 0.88
CA ASN A 183 -1.86 -45.79 -0.34
C ASN A 183 -3.35 -45.51 -0.52
N THR A 184 -4.12 -45.50 0.57
CA THR A 184 -5.56 -45.20 0.54
C THR A 184 -5.81 -43.74 0.15
N VAL A 185 -5.00 -42.81 0.67
CA VAL A 185 -5.09 -41.38 0.31
C VAL A 185 -4.72 -41.16 -1.17
N VAL A 186 -3.66 -41.81 -1.66
CA VAL A 186 -3.27 -41.73 -3.08
C VAL A 186 -4.37 -42.28 -3.98
N SER A 187 -4.98 -43.43 -3.63
CA SER A 187 -6.08 -44.04 -4.40
C SER A 187 -7.25 -43.07 -4.54
N LYS A 188 -7.71 -42.50 -3.41
CA LYS A 188 -8.82 -41.54 -3.39
C LYS A 188 -8.56 -40.29 -4.24
N LEU A 189 -7.32 -39.79 -4.25
CA LEU A 189 -6.95 -38.65 -5.09
C LEU A 189 -6.83 -39.04 -6.57
N SER A 190 -6.36 -40.25 -6.88
CA SER A 190 -6.25 -40.74 -8.27
C SER A 190 -7.58 -41.06 -8.93
N GLU A 191 -8.62 -41.38 -8.15
CA GLU A 191 -9.99 -41.55 -8.66
C GLU A 191 -10.58 -40.21 -9.15
N LYS A 192 -10.13 -39.10 -8.58
CA LYS A 192 -10.71 -37.76 -8.80
C LYS A 192 -9.86 -36.86 -9.71
N TYR A 193 -8.54 -37.05 -9.73
CA TYR A 193 -7.61 -36.15 -10.40
C TYR A 193 -6.61 -36.89 -11.30
N SER A 194 -6.48 -36.43 -12.54
CA SER A 194 -5.48 -36.94 -13.49
C SER A 194 -4.04 -36.56 -13.14
N ASP A 195 -3.84 -35.56 -12.28
CA ASP A 195 -2.54 -35.10 -11.77
C ASP A 195 -2.30 -35.48 -10.29
N SER A 196 -2.82 -36.64 -9.88
CA SER A 196 -2.74 -37.14 -8.50
C SER A 196 -1.29 -37.24 -7.97
N PRO A 197 -1.03 -36.84 -6.71
CA PRO A 197 0.31 -36.86 -6.12
C PRO A 197 0.83 -38.28 -5.86
N SER A 198 2.14 -38.48 -6.03
CA SER A 198 2.78 -39.76 -5.71
C SER A 198 2.71 -40.13 -4.23
N ALA A 199 2.79 -41.42 -3.90
CA ALA A 199 2.85 -41.90 -2.51
C ALA A 199 4.00 -41.26 -1.70
N ARG A 200 5.14 -40.97 -2.34
CA ARG A 200 6.26 -40.27 -1.70
C ARG A 200 5.88 -38.84 -1.31
N THR A 201 5.11 -38.17 -2.15
CA THR A 201 4.63 -36.80 -1.94
C THR A 201 3.60 -36.77 -0.81
N VAL A 202 2.59 -37.65 -0.85
CA VAL A 202 1.58 -37.77 0.20
C VAL A 202 2.21 -38.12 1.55
N LYS A 203 3.18 -39.05 1.58
CA LYS A 203 3.93 -39.38 2.80
C LYS A 203 4.61 -38.15 3.41
N ARG A 204 5.29 -37.34 2.60
CA ARG A 204 5.95 -36.10 3.09
C ARG A 204 4.95 -35.11 3.68
N TRP A 205 3.77 -34.98 3.06
CA TRP A 205 2.72 -34.10 3.55
C TRP A 205 2.15 -34.54 4.89
N LEU A 206 1.86 -35.84 5.04
CA LEU A 206 1.37 -36.38 6.30
C LEU A 206 2.41 -36.29 7.43
N GLN A 207 3.70 -36.45 7.10
CA GLN A 207 4.81 -36.24 8.05
C GLN A 207 4.91 -34.78 8.50
N ALA A 208 4.81 -33.84 7.55
CA ALA A 208 4.82 -32.41 7.87
C ALA A 208 3.63 -31.97 8.73
N ALA A 209 2.49 -32.65 8.60
CA ALA A 209 1.28 -32.40 9.38
C ALA A 209 1.23 -33.15 10.73
N GLY A 210 2.22 -33.98 11.06
CA GLY A 210 2.24 -34.78 12.28
C GLY A 210 1.21 -35.93 12.34
N ILE A 211 0.60 -36.27 11.21
CA ILE A 211 -0.39 -37.36 11.06
C ILE A 211 0.29 -38.72 10.81
N TYR A 212 1.53 -38.69 10.28
CA TYR A 212 2.30 -39.86 9.89
C TYR A 212 3.39 -40.24 10.88
#